data_AF-A0A9E3A1S0-F1
#
_entry.id   AF-A0A9E3A1S0-F1
#
_cell.length_a   1.000
_cell.length_b   1.000
_cell.length_c   1.000
_cell.angle_alpha   90.00
_cell.angle_beta   90.00
_cell.angle_gamma   90.00
#
_symmetry.space_group_name_H-M   'P 1'
#
loop_
_entity.id
_entity.type
_entity.pdbx_description
1 polymer ?
#
loop_
_entity_poly.entity_id
_entity_poly.type
_entity_poly.pdbx_seq_one_letter_code
_entity_poly.pdbx_strand_id
1 'polypeptide(L)'
;MPDDKTVRMVTNLDRNAVEGKLAEVRTAAQSANLAELASMFQGVEGMPKAQIEQRVKNAIKWLADKPQHNQISTNLELVEMNLKNLK
;
A
#
# COMPACT_ATOMS: atom_id res chain seq x y z
N MET A 1 15.29 -23.14 -20.42
CA MET A 1 15.88 -22.01 -19.67
C MET A 1 14.92 -21.73 -18.53
N PRO A 2 15.17 -22.16 -17.28
CA PRO A 2 14.17 -22.05 -16.22
C PRO A 2 14.32 -20.74 -15.43
N ASP A 3 13.38 -19.81 -15.65
CA ASP A 3 12.54 -19.15 -14.63
C ASP A 3 13.15 -18.71 -13.28
N ASP A 4 14.40 -18.24 -13.24
CA ASP A 4 14.99 -17.58 -12.04
C ASP A 4 14.54 -16.11 -11.92
N LYS A 5 13.22 -15.87 -11.88
CA LYS A 5 12.66 -14.53 -11.59
C LYS A 5 11.54 -14.53 -10.55
N THR A 6 11.33 -15.65 -9.86
CA THR A 6 10.22 -15.78 -8.89
C THR A 6 10.55 -15.19 -7.52
N VAL A 7 11.78 -14.72 -7.27
CA VAL A 7 12.22 -14.16 -5.97
C VAL A 7 12.90 -12.80 -6.10
N ARG A 8 12.46 -11.96 -7.06
CA ARG A 8 12.91 -10.55 -7.16
C ARG A 8 11.78 -9.53 -7.04
N MET A 9 10.55 -9.96 -6.76
CA MET A 9 9.35 -9.13 -6.91
C MET A 9 9.06 -8.17 -5.73
N VAL A 10 9.78 -8.26 -4.61
CA VAL A 10 9.56 -7.36 -3.46
C VAL A 10 10.47 -6.13 -3.44
N THR A 11 11.48 -6.05 -4.32
CA THR A 11 12.52 -5.00 -4.22
C THR A 11 12.37 -3.89 -5.25
N ASN A 12 11.47 -4.04 -6.23
CA ASN A 12 11.24 -3.01 -7.26
C ASN A 12 9.77 -3.01 -7.66
N LEU A 13 8.87 -2.67 -6.73
CA LEU A 13 7.46 -2.48 -7.08
C LEU A 13 7.34 -1.31 -8.05
N ASP A 14 6.98 -1.62 -9.30
CA ASP A 14 6.54 -0.61 -10.26
C ASP A 14 5.24 0.05 -9.78
N ARG A 15 4.90 1.20 -10.38
CA ARG A 15 3.68 1.95 -10.02
C ARG A 15 2.43 1.06 -9.99
N ASN A 16 2.27 0.21 -11.00
CA ASN A 16 1.17 -0.76 -11.07
C ASN A 16 1.14 -1.74 -9.89
N ALA A 17 2.30 -2.18 -9.41
CA ALA A 17 2.39 -3.13 -8.31
C ALA A 17 2.09 -2.44 -6.97
N VAL A 18 2.48 -1.17 -6.81
CA VAL A 18 2.04 -0.33 -5.68
C VAL A 18 0.52 -0.14 -5.71
N GLU A 19 -0.05 0.21 -6.86
CA GLU A 19 -1.49 0.38 -7.04
C GLU A 19 -2.25 -0.91 -6.68
N GLY A 20 -1.75 -2.07 -7.13
CA GLY A 20 -2.28 -3.39 -6.74
C GLY A 20 -2.28 -3.60 -5.23
N LYS A 21 -1.14 -3.36 -4.55
CA LYS A 21 -1.07 -3.46 -3.09
C LYS A 21 -2.01 -2.50 -2.36
N LEU A 22 -2.21 -1.30 -2.89
CA LEU A 22 -3.13 -0.33 -2.30
C LEU A 22 -4.59 -0.74 -2.48
N ALA A 23 -4.94 -1.38 -3.61
CA ALA A 23 -6.24 -2.01 -3.80
C ALA A 23 -6.46 -3.17 -2.82
N GLU A 24 -5.43 -3.99 -2.56
CA GLU A 24 -5.48 -5.03 -1.52
C GLU A 24 -5.68 -4.43 -0.13
N VAL A 25 -4.92 -3.37 0.22
CA VAL A 25 -5.09 -2.65 1.49
C VAL A 25 -6.49 -2.07 1.61
N ARG A 26 -7.04 -1.48 0.54
CA ARG A 26 -8.42 -0.98 0.52
C ARG A 26 -9.41 -2.11 0.78
N THR A 27 -9.24 -3.26 0.14
CA THR A 27 -10.12 -4.42 0.32
C THR A 27 -10.03 -4.95 1.76
N ALA A 28 -8.82 -5.07 2.30
CA ALA A 28 -8.60 -5.47 3.69
C ALA A 28 -9.21 -4.45 4.67
N ALA A 29 -9.11 -3.16 4.37
CA ALA A 29 -9.74 -2.10 5.14
C ALA A 29 -11.27 -2.23 5.14
N GLN A 30 -11.89 -2.49 4.00
CA GLN A 30 -13.33 -2.72 3.90
C GLN A 30 -13.77 -3.95 4.72
N SER A 31 -13.05 -5.07 4.61
CA SER A 31 -13.30 -6.28 5.41
C SER A 31 -13.14 -6.05 6.91
N ALA A 32 -12.23 -5.14 7.28
CA ALA A 32 -11.98 -4.73 8.66
C ALA A 32 -12.95 -3.65 9.18
N ASN A 33 -14.01 -3.30 8.43
CA ASN A 33 -14.93 -2.19 8.73
C ASN A 33 -14.27 -0.81 8.82
N LEU A 34 -13.12 -0.62 8.17
CA LEU A 34 -12.38 0.65 8.10
C LEU A 34 -12.77 1.42 6.82
N ALA A 35 -14.03 1.85 6.75
CA ALA A 35 -14.56 2.55 5.59
C ALA A 35 -13.82 3.88 5.29
N GLU A 36 -13.39 4.60 6.34
CA GLU A 36 -12.55 5.81 6.19
C GLU A 36 -11.22 5.49 5.50
N LEU A 37 -10.53 4.45 5.97
CA LEU A 37 -9.25 4.03 5.41
C LEU A 37 -9.42 3.57 3.95
N ALA A 38 -10.45 2.78 3.67
CA ALA A 38 -10.77 2.35 2.31
C ALA A 38 -11.06 3.55 1.38
N SER A 39 -11.73 4.58 1.89
CA SER A 39 -12.02 5.81 1.15
C SER A 39 -10.77 6.64 0.88
N MET A 40 -9.79 6.64 1.80
CA MET A 40 -8.49 7.31 1.58
C MET A 40 -7.70 6.71 0.41
N PHE A 41 -7.88 5.42 0.13
CA PHE A 41 -7.24 4.73 -1.00
C PHE A 41 -8.15 4.59 -2.22
N GLN A 42 -9.36 5.11 -2.16
CA GLN A 42 -10.24 5.17 -3.33
C GLN A 42 -9.64 6.10 -4.39
N GLY A 43 -9.58 5.62 -5.64
CA GLY A 43 -9.05 6.38 -6.77
C GLY A 43 -7.55 6.62 -6.71
N VAL A 44 -6.80 5.82 -5.96
CA VAL A 44 -5.33 5.91 -5.90
C VAL A 44 -4.66 5.45 -7.19
N GLU A 45 -5.38 4.69 -8.01
CA GLU A 45 -4.99 4.28 -9.36
C GLU A 45 -4.82 5.52 -10.26
N GLY A 46 -3.63 5.71 -10.83
CA GLY A 46 -3.24 6.86 -11.64
C GLY A 46 -2.71 8.06 -10.86
N MET A 47 -2.79 8.08 -9.51
CA MET A 47 -2.28 9.20 -8.72
C MET A 47 -0.75 9.28 -8.73
N PRO A 48 -0.15 10.49 -8.68
CA PRO A 48 1.29 10.65 -8.65
C PRO A 48 1.87 10.11 -7.34
N LYS A 49 3.10 9.54 -7.41
CA LYS A 49 3.74 8.85 -6.28
C LYS A 49 3.73 9.65 -4.97
N ALA A 50 3.94 10.97 -5.04
CA ALA A 50 3.94 11.86 -3.88
C ALA A 50 2.56 11.95 -3.19
N GLN A 51 1.47 11.94 -3.96
CA GLN A 51 0.11 11.92 -3.42
C GLN A 51 -0.20 10.58 -2.76
N ILE A 52 0.23 9.48 -3.39
CA ILE A 52 0.11 8.14 -2.82
C ILE A 52 0.89 8.06 -1.50
N GLU A 53 2.14 8.51 -1.47
CA GLU A 53 2.97 8.52 -0.26
C GLU A 53 2.32 9.30 0.88
N GLN A 54 1.77 10.48 0.61
CA GLN A 54 1.03 11.26 1.61
C GLN A 54 -0.18 10.51 2.16
N ARG A 55 -0.97 9.87 1.29
CA ARG A 55 -2.13 9.06 1.70
C ARG A 55 -1.71 7.86 2.55
N VAL A 56 -0.65 7.16 2.15
CA VAL A 56 -0.07 6.03 2.88
C VAL A 56 0.42 6.45 4.26
N LYS A 57 1.18 7.56 4.37
CA LYS A 57 1.63 8.09 5.67
C LYS A 57 0.47 8.49 6.58
N ASN A 58 -0.55 9.15 6.03
CA ASN A 58 -1.75 9.52 6.80
C ASN A 58 -2.49 8.28 7.32
N ALA A 59 -2.62 7.26 6.48
CA ALA A 59 -3.22 5.98 6.83
C ALA A 59 -2.45 5.24 7.93
N ILE A 60 -1.10 5.16 7.83
CA ILE A 60 -0.26 4.55 8.88
C ILE A 60 -0.44 5.30 10.20
N LYS A 61 -0.44 6.63 10.16
CA LYS A 61 -0.66 7.45 11.37
C LYS A 61 -2.05 7.24 11.97
N TRP A 62 -3.07 7.09 11.14
CA TRP A 62 -4.44 6.80 11.59
C TRP A 62 -4.60 5.38 12.15
N LEU A 63 -3.85 4.42 11.60
CA LEU A 63 -3.77 3.04 12.08
C LEU A 63 -2.89 2.87 13.32
N ALA A 64 -1.96 3.80 13.59
CA ALA A 64 -1.15 3.79 14.81
C ALA A 64 -2.02 3.84 16.08
N ASP A 65 -3.20 4.45 15.98
CA ASP A 65 -4.22 4.49 17.04
C ASP A 65 -5.02 3.17 17.15
N LYS A 66 -4.89 2.26 16.17
CA LYS A 66 -5.68 1.02 16.04
C LYS A 66 -4.77 -0.20 15.85
N PRO A 67 -4.13 -0.71 16.93
CA PRO A 67 -3.19 -1.83 16.87
C PRO A 67 -3.82 -3.14 16.37
N GLN A 68 -5.16 -3.26 16.41
CA GLN A 68 -5.90 -4.40 15.85
C GLN A 68 -5.74 -4.56 14.33
N HIS A 69 -5.31 -3.52 13.63
CA HIS A 69 -5.12 -3.53 12.18
C HIS A 69 -3.65 -3.48 11.77
N ASN A 70 -2.76 -4.00 12.62
CA ASN A 70 -1.31 -3.96 12.41
C ASN A 70 -0.89 -4.54 11.04
N GLN A 71 -1.55 -5.60 10.56
CA GLN A 71 -1.28 -6.17 9.23
C GLN A 71 -1.49 -5.16 8.10
N ILE A 72 -2.48 -4.26 8.23
CA ILE A 72 -2.73 -3.21 7.25
C ILE A 72 -1.63 -2.14 7.34
N SER A 73 -1.21 -1.75 8.54
CA SER A 73 -0.06 -0.85 8.73
C SER A 73 1.21 -1.40 8.09
N THR A 74 1.56 -2.66 8.35
CA THR A 74 2.76 -3.29 7.77
C THR A 74 2.72 -3.30 6.24
N ASN A 75 1.56 -3.57 5.65
CA ASN A 75 1.38 -3.52 4.19
C ASN A 75 1.60 -2.12 3.65
N LEU A 76 1.09 -1.10 4.34
CA LEU A 76 1.26 0.31 3.98
C LEU A 76 2.70 0.79 4.14
N GLU A 77 3.39 0.41 5.20
CA GLU A 77 4.82 0.72 5.39
C GLU A 77 5.66 0.12 4.27
N LEU A 78 5.35 -1.11 3.85
CA LEU A 78 6.03 -1.75 2.72
C LEU A 78 5.78 -0.98 1.42
N VAL A 79 4.54 -0.51 1.19
CA VAL A 79 4.20 0.33 0.03
C VAL A 79 4.95 1.67 0.09
N GLU A 80 5.00 2.33 1.26
CA GLU A 80 5.73 3.60 1.45
C GLU A 80 7.22 3.45 1.15
N MET A 81 7.84 2.41 1.69
CA MET A 81 9.25 2.11 1.46
C MET A 81 9.52 1.88 -0.04
N ASN A 82 8.63 1.17 -0.74
CA ASN A 82 8.78 0.96 -2.17
C ASN A 82 8.52 2.22 -3.00
N LEU A 83 7.54 3.05 -2.63
CA LEU A 83 7.29 4.35 -3.27
C LEU A 83 8.50 5.28 -3.22
N LYS A 84 9.25 5.25 -2.11
CA LYS A 84 10.51 5.99 -1.98
C LYS A 84 11.63 5.44 -2.85
N ASN A 85 11.62 4.13 -3.11
CA ASN A 85 12.61 3.46 -3.97
C ASN A 85 12.21 3.46 -5.45
N LEU A 86 11.00 3.91 -5.78
CA LEU A 86 10.50 4.07 -7.15
C LEU A 86 11.25 5.20 -7.86
N LYS A 87 12.14 4.78 -8.76
CA LYS A 87 13.07 5.64 -9.51
C LYS A 87 12.35 6.39 -10.63
#